data_AF-A0A7I8VVH4-F1
#
_entry.id   AF-A0A7I8VVH4-F1
#
_cell.length_a   1.000
_cell.length_b   1.000
_cell.length_c   1.000
_cell.angle_alpha   90.00
_cell.angle_beta   90.00
_cell.angle_gamma   90.00
#
_symmetry.space_group_name_H-M   'P 1'
#
loop_
_entity.id
_entity.type
_entity.pdbx_description
1 polymer ?
#
loop_
_entity_poly.entity_id
_entity_poly.type
_entity_poly.pdbx_seq_one_letter_code
_entity_poly.pdbx_strand_id
1 'polypeptide(L)'
;MGKGFGELVKVRGIVMYTISPFEQKTFGGILSKGIPNFFKRTYSQVFRVVPPFVAAYLIYDWGEKEHTRLGRKDPKEFAHFYEKKDE
;
A
#
# COMPACT_ATOMS: atom_id res chain seq x y z
N MET A 1 -19.72 -14.24 32.67
CA MET A 1 -18.37 -14.61 32.19
C MET A 1 -17.52 -13.36 32.25
N GLY A 2 -16.51 -13.37 33.14
CA GLY A 2 -15.78 -12.21 33.63
C GLY A 2 -15.29 -11.26 32.54
N LYS A 3 -15.58 -9.97 32.73
CA LYS A 3 -15.26 -8.89 31.78
C LYS A 3 -14.31 -7.84 32.39
N GLY A 4 -13.70 -8.13 33.55
CA GLY A 4 -12.88 -7.17 34.32
C GLY A 4 -11.58 -7.76 34.88
N PHE A 5 -10.69 -6.88 35.35
CA PHE A 5 -9.44 -7.27 35.99
C PHE A 5 -9.70 -8.13 37.23
N GLY A 6 -8.99 -9.25 37.36
CA GLY A 6 -9.17 -10.24 38.44
C GLY A 6 -9.83 -11.54 38.00
N GLU A 7 -10.64 -11.53 36.94
CA GLU A 7 -11.37 -12.72 36.43
C GLU A 7 -10.90 -13.18 35.03
N LEU A 8 -9.81 -12.60 34.50
CA LEU A 8 -9.36 -12.81 33.12
C LEU A 8 -8.87 -14.24 32.85
N VAL A 9 -7.80 -14.64 33.54
CA VAL A 9 -7.11 -15.91 33.30
C VAL A 9 -6.31 -16.31 34.53
N LYS A 10 -6.21 -17.62 34.78
CA LYS A 10 -5.39 -18.18 35.84
C LYS A 10 -3.96 -18.39 35.35
N VAL A 11 -3.05 -17.47 35.68
CA VAL A 11 -1.62 -17.55 35.37
C VAL A 11 -0.83 -17.86 36.65
N ARG A 12 0.17 -18.74 36.57
CA ARG A 12 1.02 -19.13 37.69
C ARG A 12 2.49 -19.14 37.27
N GLY A 13 3.39 -18.67 38.13
CA GLY A 13 4.84 -18.81 37.96
C GLY A 13 5.52 -17.84 36.99
N ILE A 14 4.89 -16.73 36.61
CA ILE A 14 5.50 -15.71 35.75
C ILE A 14 5.99 -14.53 36.62
N VAL A 15 7.26 -14.18 36.51
CA VAL A 15 7.86 -12.99 37.14
C VAL A 15 8.21 -11.99 36.04
N MET A 16 7.76 -10.75 36.18
CA MET A 16 8.00 -9.67 35.23
C MET A 16 8.76 -8.55 35.92
N TYR A 17 9.77 -8.00 35.23
CA TYR A 17 10.57 -6.88 35.71
C TYR A 17 10.32 -5.65 34.85
N THR A 18 10.19 -4.49 35.49
CA THR A 18 9.94 -3.21 34.83
C THR A 18 10.81 -2.13 35.45
N ILE A 19 11.22 -1.15 34.64
CA ILE A 19 12.01 0.01 35.07
C ILE A 19 11.11 1.25 35.05
N SER A 20 11.30 2.18 36.00
CA SER A 20 10.57 3.46 36.02
C SER A 20 10.75 4.22 34.70
N PRO A 21 9.69 4.86 34.13
CA PRO A 21 9.82 5.62 32.89
C PRO A 21 10.86 6.74 32.95
N PHE A 22 11.09 7.34 34.12
CA PHE A 22 12.06 8.42 34.32
C PHE A 22 13.52 7.94 34.26
N GLU A 23 13.74 6.63 34.36
CA GLU A 23 15.07 5.99 34.28
C GLU A 23 15.34 5.43 32.87
N GLN A 24 14.33 5.42 31.98
CA GLN A 24 14.45 4.89 30.64
C GLN A 24 14.77 5.98 29.61
N LYS A 25 15.50 5.62 28.55
CA LYS A 25 15.69 6.48 27.38
C LYS A 25 14.50 6.32 26.44
N THR A 26 13.71 7.38 26.25
CA THR A 26 12.50 7.36 25.39
C THR A 26 12.80 6.93 23.95
N PHE A 27 13.97 7.28 23.43
CA PHE A 27 14.41 6.99 22.06
C PHE A 27 15.62 6.05 22.00
N GLY A 28 15.79 5.22 23.04
CA GLY A 28 16.85 4.22 23.08
C GLY A 28 16.80 3.30 21.87
N GLY A 29 17.89 3.24 21.10
CA GLY A 29 18.02 2.28 19.99
C GLY A 29 17.20 2.58 18.74
N ILE A 30 16.69 3.81 18.53
CA ILE A 30 15.98 4.16 17.28
C ILE A 30 16.85 3.88 16.05
N LEU A 31 18.09 4.38 16.04
CA LEU A 31 18.95 4.24 14.86
C LEU A 31 19.47 2.79 14.72
N SER A 32 19.86 2.16 15.81
CA SER A 32 20.51 0.84 15.79
C SER A 32 19.53 -0.33 15.65
N LYS A 33 18.30 -0.20 16.17
CA LYS A 33 17.28 -1.27 16.16
C LYS A 33 15.98 -0.84 15.51
N GLY A 34 15.56 0.40 15.72
CA GLY A 34 14.31 0.95 15.16
C GLY A 34 14.30 0.96 13.63
N ILE A 35 15.28 1.62 13.01
CA ILE A 35 15.37 1.73 11.55
C ILE A 35 15.52 0.36 10.87
N PRO A 36 16.43 -0.55 11.29
CA PRO A 36 16.51 -1.88 10.69
C PRO A 36 15.21 -2.69 10.82
N ASN A 37 14.53 -2.61 11.97
CA ASN A 37 13.24 -3.29 12.15
C ASN A 37 12.13 -2.65 11.31
N PHE A 38 12.14 -1.33 11.12
CA PHE A 38 11.19 -0.66 10.23
C PHE A 38 11.33 -1.20 8.81
N PHE A 39 12.55 -1.23 8.27
CA PHE A 39 12.78 -1.80 6.93
C PHE A 39 12.36 -3.26 6.85
N LYS A 40 12.75 -4.10 7.81
CA LYS A 40 12.34 -5.51 7.85
C LYS A 40 10.81 -5.65 7.80
N ARG A 41 10.08 -4.84 8.58
CA ARG A 41 8.61 -4.84 8.62
C ARG A 41 8.01 -4.41 7.28
N THR A 42 8.50 -3.31 6.71
CA THR A 42 8.02 -2.79 5.42
C THR A 42 8.24 -3.82 4.31
N TYR A 43 9.46 -4.35 4.17
CA TYR A 43 9.78 -5.35 3.14
C TYR A 43 8.92 -6.61 3.26
N SER A 44 8.60 -7.06 4.48
CA SER A 44 7.74 -8.23 4.67
C SER A 44 6.32 -8.06 4.12
N GLN A 45 5.84 -6.82 3.95
CA GLN A 45 4.50 -6.51 3.47
C GLN A 45 4.45 -6.05 2.01
N VAL A 46 5.59 -5.65 1.43
CA VAL A 46 5.66 -5.11 0.06
C VAL A 46 4.96 -6.05 -0.93
N PHE A 47 5.25 -7.35 -0.92
CA PHE A 47 4.66 -8.29 -1.88
C PHE A 47 3.17 -8.57 -1.67
N ARG A 48 2.62 -8.22 -0.50
CA ARG A 48 1.18 -8.37 -0.23
C ARG A 48 0.41 -7.13 -0.66
N VAL A 49 1.03 -5.95 -0.51
CA VAL A 49 0.36 -4.66 -0.69
C VAL A 49 0.64 -4.08 -2.08
N VAL A 50 1.87 -4.13 -2.57
CA VAL A 50 2.27 -3.46 -3.82
C VAL A 50 1.65 -4.07 -5.08
N PRO A 51 1.55 -5.40 -5.27
CA PRO A 51 1.01 -5.95 -6.51
C PRO A 51 -0.41 -5.47 -6.89
N PRO A 52 -1.42 -5.45 -5.99
CA PRO A 52 -2.74 -4.95 -6.35
C PRO A 52 -2.73 -3.45 -6.67
N PHE A 53 -1.89 -2.64 -6.01
CA PHE A 53 -1.78 -1.22 -6.33
C PHE A 53 -1.12 -0.98 -7.70
N VAL A 54 -0.08 -1.74 -8.03
CA VAL A 54 0.55 -1.67 -9.35
C VAL A 54 -0.44 -2.08 -10.44
N ALA A 55 -1.18 -3.18 -10.24
CA ALA A 55 -2.20 -3.62 -11.18
C ALA A 55 -3.29 -2.55 -11.39
N ALA A 56 -3.79 -1.95 -10.30
CA ALA A 56 -4.77 -0.88 -10.38
C ALA A 56 -4.24 0.35 -11.14
N TYR A 57 -2.99 0.74 -10.91
CA TYR A 57 -2.36 1.84 -11.63
C TYR A 57 -2.21 1.57 -13.13
N LEU A 58 -1.82 0.34 -13.50
CA LEU A 58 -1.72 -0.05 -14.90
C LEU A 58 -3.08 -0.03 -15.61
N ILE A 59 -4.14 -0.49 -14.95
CA ILE A 59 -5.51 -0.42 -15.48
C ILE A 59 -5.95 1.03 -15.68
N TYR A 60 -5.65 1.90 -14.71
CA TYR A 60 -5.96 3.32 -14.79
C TYR A 60 -5.24 4.00 -15.97
N ASP A 61 -3.94 3.80 -16.10
CA ASP A 61 -3.12 4.38 -17.18
C ASP A 61 -3.56 3.87 -18.56
N TRP A 62 -3.87 2.58 -18.67
CA TRP A 62 -4.44 2.02 -19.90
C TRP A 62 -5.79 2.64 -20.25
N GLY A 63 -6.70 2.78 -19.27
CA GLY A 63 -8.03 3.34 -19.46
C GLY A 63 -8.00 4.80 -19.95
N GLU A 64 -7.16 5.63 -19.33
CA GLU A 64 -6.94 7.03 -19.75
C GLU A 64 -6.42 7.14 -21.19
N LYS A 65 -5.43 6.31 -21.53
CA LYS A 65 -4.82 6.30 -22.88
C LYS A 65 -5.81 5.83 -23.94
N GLU A 66 -6.55 4.77 -23.65
CA GLU A 66 -7.53 4.22 -24.58
C GLU A 66 -8.72 5.16 -24.77
N HIS A 67 -9.21 5.77 -23.69
CA HIS A 67 -10.25 6.80 -23.78
C HIS A 67 -9.81 7.97 -24.66
N THR A 68 -8.58 8.46 -24.46
CA THR A 68 -8.01 9.54 -25.28
C THR A 68 -7.84 9.12 -26.74
N ARG A 69 -7.45 7.87 -27.01
CA ARG A 69 -7.29 7.34 -28.37
C ARG A 69 -8.64 7.29 -29.10
N LEU A 70 -9.67 6.77 -28.44
CA LEU A 70 -11.02 6.63 -28.99
C LEU A 70 -11.77 7.97 -29.09
N GLY A 71 -11.44 8.94 -28.24
CA GLY A 71 -12.00 10.30 -28.32
C GLY A 71 -11.50 11.11 -29.51
N ARG A 72 -10.44 10.66 -30.21
CA ARG A 72 -9.95 11.32 -31.43
C ARG A 72 -10.66 10.76 -32.66
N LYS A 73 -10.97 11.66 -33.60
CA LYS A 73 -11.53 11.30 -34.91
C LYS A 73 -10.52 10.47 -35.70
N ASP A 74 -10.95 9.37 -36.33
CA ASP A 74 -10.10 8.58 -37.22
C ASP A 74 -10.09 9.20 -38.63
N PRO A 75 -8.93 9.61 -39.17
CA PRO A 75 -8.83 10.12 -40.53
C PRO A 75 -9.34 9.15 -41.61
N LYS A 76 -9.29 7.84 -41.36
CA LYS A 76 -9.71 6.81 -42.32
C LYS A 76 -11.21 6.85 -42.62
N GLU A 77 -12.03 7.30 -41.67
CA GLU A 77 -13.48 7.43 -41.88
C GLU A 77 -13.81 8.52 -42.91
N PHE A 78 -12.93 9.51 -43.09
CA PHE A 78 -13.15 10.63 -43.99
C PHE A 78 -12.55 10.43 -45.40
N ALA A 79 -11.80 9.34 -45.64
CA ALA A 79 -11.07 9.12 -46.89
C ALA A 79 -11.97 9.13 -48.14
N HIS A 80 -13.16 8.53 -48.07
CA HIS A 80 -14.11 8.46 -49.18
C HIS A 80 -14.69 9.83 -49.59
N PHE A 81 -14.70 10.83 -48.70
CA PHE A 81 -15.12 12.20 -49.04
C PHE A 81 -14.10 12.93 -49.92
N TYR A 82 -12.83 12.54 -49.82
CA TYR A 82 -11.78 13.13 -50.65
C TYR A 82 -11.73 12.48 -52.03
N GLU A 83 -11.85 11.15 -52.12
CA GLU A 83 -11.91 10.44 -53.42
C GLU A 83 -13.06 10.93 -54.31
N LYS A 84 -14.24 11.19 -53.75
CA LYS A 84 -15.40 11.70 -54.51
C LYS A 84 -15.31 13.15 -54.96
N LYS A 85 -14.33 13.91 -54.47
CA LYS A 85 -14.15 15.34 -54.81
C LYS A 85 -13.21 15.53 -56.00
N ASP A 86 -12.37 14.53 -56.27
CA ASP A 86 -11.41 14.52 -57.37
C ASP A 86 -12.01 13.91 -58.67
N GLU A 87 -13.19 13.30 -58.59
CA GLU A 87 -14.09 12.93 -59.72
C GLU A 87 -14.96 14.13 -60.16
#